data_AF-A0A7C6EX32-F1
#
_entry.id   AF-A0A7C6EX32-F1
#
_cell.length_a   1.000
_cell.length_b   1.000
_cell.length_c   1.000
_cell.angle_alpha   90.00
_cell.angle_beta   90.00
_cell.angle_gamma   90.00
#
_symmetry.space_group_name_H-M   'P 1'
#
loop_
_entity.id
_entity.type
_entity.pdbx_description
1 polymer ?
#
loop_
_entity_poly.entity_id
_entity_poly.type
_entity_poly.pdbx_seq_one_letter_code
_entity_poly.pdbx_strand_id
1 'polypeptide(L)'
;MSTDIQWTDETWNSTTGCTKVSQGCKNCYAERMWNRLSAPNMPYSGREFTDVQCHTDRLEKPLHWKKPRRIFVNSMSDLFHED
;
A
#
# COMPACT_ATOMS: atom_id res chain seq x y z
N MET A 1 -11.24 7.98 3.27
CA MET A 1 -10.67 9.34 3.08
C MET A 1 -10.39 9.49 1.60
N SER A 2 -10.72 10.63 1.00
CA SER A 2 -10.31 10.91 -0.37
C SER A 2 -8.79 11.03 -0.43
N THR A 3 -8.17 10.48 -1.48
CA THR A 3 -6.73 10.60 -1.71
C THR A 3 -6.42 11.89 -2.48
N ASP A 4 -5.23 12.45 -2.30
CA ASP A 4 -4.74 13.60 -3.08
C ASP A 4 -4.28 13.20 -4.51
N ILE A 5 -4.35 11.91 -4.84
CA ILE A 5 -3.99 11.39 -6.17
C ILE A 5 -5.13 11.71 -7.15
N GLN A 6 -4.89 12.67 -8.04
CA GLN A 6 -5.91 13.30 -8.89
C GLN A 6 -6.76 12.36 -9.75
N TRP A 7 -6.25 11.18 -10.13
CA TRP A 7 -6.94 10.29 -11.06
C TRP A 7 -7.82 9.23 -10.38
N THR A 8 -7.77 9.08 -9.06
CA THR A 8 -8.49 8.06 -8.28
C THR A 8 -9.28 8.71 -7.14
N ASP A 9 -10.39 8.08 -6.72
CA ASP A 9 -11.20 8.60 -5.62
C ASP A 9 -10.64 8.22 -4.25
N GLU A 10 -10.06 7.02 -4.15
CA GLU A 10 -9.47 6.51 -2.91
C GLU A 10 -8.37 5.50 -3.19
N THR A 11 -7.44 5.35 -2.26
CA THR A 11 -6.43 4.29 -2.26
C THR A 11 -6.87 3.17 -1.33
N TRP A 12 -6.69 1.91 -1.76
CA TRP A 12 -6.95 0.73 -0.96
C TRP A 12 -5.70 -0.13 -0.88
N ASN A 13 -4.99 -0.04 0.25
CA ASN A 13 -3.81 -0.86 0.57
C ASN A 13 -4.22 -1.99 1.51
N SER A 14 -4.65 -3.12 0.95
CA SER A 14 -4.94 -4.33 1.71
C SER A 14 -3.66 -5.03 2.16
N THR A 15 -2.58 -4.87 1.42
CA THR A 15 -1.23 -5.28 1.82
C THR A 15 -0.30 -4.08 1.90
N THR A 16 0.82 -4.24 2.60
CA THR A 16 1.92 -3.27 2.66
C THR A 16 3.25 -3.99 2.58
N GLY A 17 4.19 -3.42 1.83
CA GLY A 17 5.48 -4.02 1.56
C GLY A 17 5.46 -4.90 0.32
N CYS A 18 6.62 -5.05 -0.30
CA CYS A 18 6.89 -6.03 -1.36
C CYS A 18 8.40 -6.21 -1.55
N THR A 19 8.78 -7.24 -2.29
CA THR A 19 10.16 -7.47 -2.74
C THR A 19 10.36 -6.98 -4.18
N LYS A 20 11.62 -6.73 -4.57
CA LYS A 20 11.95 -6.28 -5.93
C LYS A 20 12.01 -7.49 -6.87
N VAL A 21 11.13 -7.53 -7.86
CA VAL A 21 11.03 -8.65 -8.80
C VAL A 21 11.63 -8.36 -10.19
N SER A 22 11.86 -7.09 -10.54
CA SER A 22 12.39 -6.73 -11.87
C SER A 22 13.13 -5.39 -11.88
N GLN A 23 13.74 -5.02 -13.01
CA GLN A 23 14.33 -3.71 -13.23
C GLN A 23 13.35 -2.55 -13.06
N GLY A 24 12.03 -2.79 -13.22
CA GLY A 24 11.01 -1.78 -12.96
C GLY A 24 11.00 -1.29 -11.51
N CYS A 25 11.44 -2.12 -10.57
CA CYS A 25 11.49 -1.79 -9.15
C CYS A 25 12.67 -0.86 -8.78
N LYS A 26 13.60 -0.61 -9.69
CA LYS A 26 14.86 0.11 -9.41
C LYS A 26 14.66 1.48 -8.74
N ASN A 27 13.59 2.19 -9.12
CA ASN A 27 13.26 3.54 -8.60
C ASN A 27 11.92 3.57 -7.84
N CYS A 28 11.54 2.46 -7.19
CA CYS A 28 10.28 2.31 -6.47
C CYS A 28 10.02 3.50 -5.53
N TYR A 29 8.88 4.17 -5.68
CA TYR A 29 8.54 5.29 -4.80
C TYR A 29 8.07 4.80 -3.42
N ALA A 30 7.38 3.66 -3.36
CA ALA A 30 6.83 3.11 -2.12
C ALA A 30 7.95 2.75 -1.14
N GLU A 31 9.00 2.09 -1.62
CA GLU A 31 10.20 1.77 -0.83
C GLU A 31 10.91 3.04 -0.35
N ARG A 32 11.09 4.06 -1.20
CA ARG A 32 11.68 5.35 -0.78
C ARG A 32 10.84 6.06 0.28
N MET A 33 9.51 5.98 0.17
CA MET A 33 8.58 6.58 1.12
C MET A 33 8.53 5.79 2.43
N TRP A 34 8.85 4.50 2.42
CA TRP A 34 8.81 3.62 3.57
C TRP A 34 9.63 4.16 4.74
N ASN A 35 10.82 4.71 4.47
CA ASN A 35 11.68 5.34 5.49
C ASN A 35 10.94 6.38 6.36
N ARG A 36 9.94 7.07 5.81
CA ARG A 36 9.11 8.02 6.56
C ARG A 36 7.99 7.34 7.34
N LEU A 37 7.41 6.28 6.77
CA LEU A 37 6.28 5.56 7.34
C LEU A 37 6.69 4.51 8.39
N SER A 38 7.97 4.10 8.39
CA SER A 38 8.59 3.22 9.38
C SER A 38 9.44 3.96 10.41
N ALA A 39 9.42 5.29 10.41
CA ALA A 39 10.06 6.10 11.44
C ALA A 39 9.41 5.86 12.83
N PRO A 40 10.11 6.17 13.93
CA PRO A 40 9.54 6.01 15.28
C PRO A 40 8.18 6.71 15.42
N ASN A 41 7.23 6.02 16.05
CA ASN A 41 5.83 6.45 16.24
C ASN A 41 4.97 6.52 14.97
N MET A 42 5.45 5.99 13.84
CA MET A 42 4.65 5.86 12.62
C MET A 42 4.00 4.46 12.49
N PRO A 43 2.97 4.29 11.63
CA PRO A 43 2.19 3.05 11.56
C PRO A 43 2.99 1.79 11.23
N TYR A 44 4.14 1.93 10.56
CA TYR A 44 5.02 0.80 10.20
C TYR A 44 6.35 0.84 10.94
N SER A 45 6.40 1.53 12.09
CA SER A 45 7.60 1.63 12.92
C SER A 45 8.18 0.25 13.25
N GLY A 46 9.47 0.07 12.96
CA GLY A 46 10.18 -1.19 13.22
C GLY A 46 9.90 -2.31 12.21
N ARG A 47 9.26 -2.03 11.08
CA ARG A 47 9.10 -2.96 9.95
C ARG A 47 9.94 -2.53 8.75
N GLU A 48 10.61 -3.49 8.12
CA GLU A 48 11.26 -3.30 6.82
C GLU A 48 10.22 -3.27 5.69
N PHE A 49 10.55 -2.65 4.56
CA PHE A 49 9.63 -2.61 3.40
C PHE A 49 9.37 -4.01 2.83
N THR A 50 10.33 -4.92 2.98
CA THR A 50 10.24 -6.31 2.54
C THR A 50 9.43 -7.19 3.50
N ASP A 51 9.09 -6.71 4.69
CA ASP A 51 8.23 -7.43 5.63
C ASP A 51 6.78 -7.31 5.16
N VAL A 52 6.38 -8.11 4.18
CA VAL A 52 5.03 -8.05 3.61
C VAL A 52 4.00 -8.40 4.67
N GLN A 53 2.96 -7.55 4.77
CA GLN A 53 1.86 -7.77 5.71
C GLN A 53 0.52 -7.52 5.04
N CYS A 54 -0.40 -8.46 5.20
CA CYS A 54 -1.82 -8.29 4.91
C CYS A 54 -2.54 -7.65 6.11
N HIS A 55 -3.34 -6.62 5.82
CA HIS A 55 -4.19 -5.92 6.77
C HIS A 55 -5.62 -6.44 6.61
N THR A 56 -5.94 -7.52 7.33
CA THR A 56 -7.22 -8.22 7.23
C THR A 56 -8.41 -7.32 7.54
N ASP A 57 -8.24 -6.36 8.46
CA ASP A 57 -9.22 -5.32 8.80
C ASP A 57 -9.62 -4.44 7.61
N ARG A 58 -8.79 -4.39 6.56
CA ARG A 58 -9.02 -3.54 5.38
C ARG A 58 -9.63 -4.31 4.22
N LEU A 59 -9.69 -5.64 4.26
CA LEU A 59 -10.17 -6.47 3.14
C LEU A 59 -11.64 -6.23 2.83
N GLU A 60 -12.45 -5.97 3.85
CA GLU A 60 -13.89 -5.79 3.72
C GLU A 60 -14.28 -4.36 3.30
N LYS A 61 -13.31 -3.43 3.26
CA LYS A 61 -13.56 -2.02 2.92
C LYS A 61 -14.38 -1.84 1.62
N PRO A 62 -14.12 -2.59 0.52
CA PRO A 62 -14.92 -2.50 -0.69
C PRO A 62 -16.40 -2.86 -0.52
N LEU A 63 -16.72 -3.79 0.39
CA LEU A 63 -18.09 -4.27 0.63
C LEU A 63 -18.98 -3.19 1.26
N HIS A 64 -18.39 -2.18 1.88
CA HIS A 64 -19.10 -1.11 2.58
C HIS A 64 -19.24 0.18 1.76
N TRP A 65 -18.78 0.21 0.50
CA TRP A 65 -18.89 1.41 -0.34
C TRP A 65 -20.31 1.59 -0.89
N LYS A 66 -20.96 2.69 -0.46
CA LYS A 66 -22.31 3.06 -0.92
C LYS A 66 -22.37 3.68 -2.33
N LYS A 67 -21.25 4.19 -2.83
CA LYS A 67 -21.15 4.85 -4.14
C LYS A 67 -20.02 4.20 -4.95
N PRO A 68 -20.14 4.08 -6.28
CA PRO A 68 -19.03 3.69 -7.14
C PRO A 68 -17.84 4.62 -6.95
N ARG A 69 -16.64 4.04 -7.01
CA ARG A 69 -15.36 4.74 -6.84
C ARG A 69 -14.32 4.12 -7.76
N ARG A 70 -13.43 4.94 -8.30
CA ARG A 70 -12.16 4.49 -8.89
C ARG A 70 -11.14 4.34 -7.77
N ILE A 71 -10.48 3.19 -7.73
CA ILE A 71 -9.60 2.79 -6.63
C ILE A 71 -8.20 2.52 -7.14
N PHE A 72 -7.21 3.11 -6.49
CA PHE A 72 -5.82 2.69 -6.64
C PHE A 72 -5.54 1.60 -5.60
N VAL A 73 -5.47 0.35 -6.07
CA VAL A 73 -5.18 -0.81 -5.24
C VAL A 73 -3.67 -0.90 -5.02
N ASN A 74 -3.26 -1.13 -3.77
CA ASN A 74 -1.88 -1.43 -3.38
C ASN A 74 -0.84 -0.43 -3.90
N SER A 75 -1.01 0.84 -3.52
CA SER A 75 -0.02 1.88 -3.76
C SER A 75 1.23 1.75 -2.88
N MET A 76 1.25 0.86 -1.89
CA MET A 76 2.37 0.67 -0.96
C MET A 76 2.82 -0.80 -0.87
N SER A 77 2.50 -1.61 -1.88
CA SER A 77 2.80 -3.03 -1.95
C SER A 77 2.66 -3.55 -3.38
N ASP A 78 2.85 -4.85 -3.56
CA ASP A 78 2.42 -5.59 -4.74
C ASP A 78 1.14 -6.37 -4.39
N LEU A 79 0.17 -6.40 -5.31
CA LEU A 79 -1.07 -7.18 -5.15
C LEU A 79 -0.85 -8.67 -5.33
N PHE A 80 0.13 -9.05 -6.14
CA PHE A 80 0.44 -10.44 -6.48
C PHE A 80 1.81 -10.84 -5.94
N HIS A 81 2.19 -10.30 -4.77
CA HIS A 81 3.36 -10.80 -4.05
C HIS A 81 3.19 -12.30 -3.77
N GLU A 82 4.28 -13.06 -3.90
CA GLU A 82 4.26 -14.52 -3.83
C GLU A 82 3.93 -15.06 -2.42
N ASP A 83 4.32 -14.30 -1.40
CA ASP A 83 4.12 -14.56 0.04
C ASP A 83 3.25 -13.48 0.72
#